data_AF-A0A067MR89-F1
#
_entry.id   AF-A0A067MR89-F1
#
_cell.length_a   1.000
_cell.length_b   1.000
_cell.length_c   1.000
_cell.angle_alpha   90.00
_cell.angle_beta   90.00
_cell.angle_gamma   90.00
#
_symmetry.space_group_name_H-M   'P 1'
#
loop_
_entity.id
_entity.type
_entity.pdbx_description
1 polymer ?
#
loop_
_entity_poly.entity_id
_entity_poly.type
_entity_poly.pdbx_seq_one_letter_code
_entity_poly.pdbx_strand_id
1 'polypeptide(L)'
;MSSSDKAERNLRALRDIQPGEELTYFYPSTEWHMDGFQCWCGEKNCLGWPRGSQVLSRAEIVERGRGLINTHISILLDRRDNPRN
;
A
#
# COMPACT_ATOMS: atom_id res chain seq x y z
N MET A 1 -7.30 9.65 -3.73
CA MET A 1 -6.07 9.71 -2.90
C MET A 1 -4.80 9.54 -3.76
N SER A 2 -4.77 10.09 -4.97
CA SER A 2 -3.50 10.22 -5.71
C SER A 2 -3.52 11.56 -6.42
N SER A 3 -2.78 12.53 -5.89
CA SER A 3 -2.48 13.75 -6.62
C SER A 3 -1.10 13.60 -7.28
N SER A 4 -0.99 14.10 -8.51
CA SER A 4 0.30 14.29 -9.17
C SER A 4 1.08 15.41 -8.49
N ASP A 5 0.40 16.37 -7.86
CA ASP A 5 1.02 17.37 -7.01
C ASP A 5 1.48 16.71 -5.70
N LYS A 6 2.75 16.92 -5.36
CA LYS A 6 3.35 16.40 -4.12
C LYS A 6 2.78 17.08 -2.89
N ALA A 7 2.41 18.37 -2.98
CA ALA A 7 1.88 19.14 -1.85
C ALA A 7 0.51 18.62 -1.38
N GLU A 8 -0.22 17.94 -2.27
CA GLU A 8 -1.53 17.39 -2.00
C GLU A 8 -1.51 15.90 -1.63
N ARG A 9 -0.32 15.29 -1.48
CA ARG A 9 -0.20 13.89 -1.07
C ARG A 9 -0.45 13.77 0.43
N ASN A 10 -1.50 13.04 0.78
CA ASN A 10 -1.89 12.83 2.16
C ASN A 10 -2.10 11.35 2.47
N LEU A 11 -1.89 10.99 3.74
CA LEU A 11 -2.33 9.72 4.32
C LEU A 11 -3.68 9.94 5.00
N ARG A 12 -4.51 8.88 5.05
CA ARG A 12 -5.79 8.90 5.75
C ARG A 12 -5.78 7.83 6.82
N ALA A 13 -6.14 8.21 8.04
CA ALA A 13 -6.32 7.27 9.13
C ALA A 13 -7.51 6.35 8.87
N LEU A 14 -7.35 5.05 9.16
CA LEU A 14 -8.41 4.05 9.01
C LEU A 14 -9.27 3.88 10.27
N ARG A 15 -8.81 4.49 11.36
CA ARG A 15 -9.45 4.55 12.67
C ARG A 15 -8.89 5.75 13.43
N ASP A 16 -9.46 6.03 14.58
CA ASP A 16 -8.90 7.01 15.50
C ASP A 16 -7.50 6.55 15.98
N ILE A 17 -6.59 7.52 16.08
CA ILE A 17 -5.19 7.34 16.51
C ILE A 17 -5.03 8.06 17.83
N GLN A 18 -4.52 7.37 18.85
CA GLN A 18 -4.33 7.96 20.17
C GLN A 18 -2.99 8.71 20.27
N PRO A 19 -2.88 9.71 21.16
CA PRO A 19 -1.60 10.37 21.42
C PRO A 19 -0.50 9.38 21.84
N GLY A 20 0.67 9.47 21.19
CA GLY A 20 1.80 8.58 21.45
C GLY A 20 1.77 7.24 20.71
N GLU A 21 0.72 6.97 19.92
CA GLU A 21 0.63 5.77 19.10
C GLU A 21 1.50 5.87 17.84
N GLU A 22 2.15 4.77 17.46
CA GLU A 22 2.91 4.70 16.21
C GLU A 22 1.96 4.73 15.00
N LEU A 23 2.28 5.59 14.04
CA LEU A 23 1.59 5.62 12.75
C LEU A 23 2.06 4.45 11.89
N THR A 24 1.14 3.56 11.57
CA THR A 24 1.41 2.42 10.69
C THR A 24 0.60 2.51 9.41
N TYR A 25 1.17 2.00 8.31
CA TYR A 25 0.47 1.86 7.04
C TYR A 25 1.00 0.66 6.26
N PHE A 26 0.21 0.19 5.31
CA PHE A 26 0.58 -0.94 4.46
C PHE A 26 1.38 -0.44 3.25
N TYR A 27 2.70 -0.62 3.25
CA TYR A 27 3.59 -0.10 2.20
C TYR A 27 3.11 -0.40 0.75
N PRO A 28 2.72 -1.64 0.40
CA PRO A 28 2.24 -1.91 -0.97
C PRO A 28 0.96 -1.15 -1.37
N SER A 29 0.26 -0.48 -0.44
CA SER A 29 -0.84 0.42 -0.79
C SER A 29 -0.38 1.70 -1.48
N THR A 30 0.89 2.11 -1.34
CA THR A 30 1.43 3.36 -1.89
C THR A 30 2.74 3.19 -2.65
N GLU A 31 3.53 2.15 -2.34
CA GLU A 31 4.80 1.88 -3.02
C GLU A 31 4.67 0.73 -4.04
N TRP A 32 5.09 1.01 -5.29
CA TRP A 32 5.16 0.00 -6.35
C TRP A 32 6.31 -0.99 -6.13
N HIS A 33 7.49 -0.45 -5.86
CA HIS A 33 8.73 -1.18 -5.62
C HIS A 33 9.48 -0.55 -4.45
N MET A 34 10.14 -1.38 -3.65
CA MET A 34 11.00 -0.97 -2.55
C MET A 34 12.04 -2.05 -2.24
N ASP A 35 13.15 -1.63 -1.65
CA ASP A 35 14.11 -2.53 -1.02
C ASP A 35 13.45 -3.15 0.22
N GLY A 36 13.14 -4.44 0.12
CA GLY A 36 12.40 -5.10 1.17
C GLY A 36 13.21 -5.28 2.45
N PHE A 37 12.50 -5.43 3.56
CA PHE A 37 13.08 -5.56 4.89
C PHE A 37 12.32 -6.60 5.71
N GLN A 38 12.91 -7.13 6.78
CA GLN A 38 12.18 -7.96 7.73
C GLN A 38 11.14 -7.12 8.46
N CYS A 39 9.85 -7.41 8.29
CA CYS A 39 8.74 -6.65 8.86
C CYS A 39 8.42 -7.11 10.29
N TRP A 40 8.09 -6.15 11.15
CA TRP A 40 7.82 -6.35 12.58
C TRP A 40 6.43 -5.81 12.97
N CYS A 41 5.52 -5.65 12.01
CA CYS A 41 4.22 -4.99 12.26
C CYS A 41 3.27 -5.80 13.15
N GLY A 42 3.54 -7.08 13.40
CA GLY A 42 2.73 -7.94 14.27
C GLY A 42 1.36 -8.33 13.72
N GLU A 43 1.01 -7.92 12.50
CA GLU A 43 -0.32 -8.20 11.96
C GLU A 43 -0.50 -9.64 11.47
N LYS A 44 -1.72 -10.17 11.62
CA LYS A 44 -2.04 -11.57 11.25
C LYS A 44 -1.70 -11.92 9.80
N ASN A 45 -1.88 -10.96 8.89
CA ASN A 45 -1.62 -11.11 7.46
C ASN A 45 -0.32 -10.39 7.03
N CYS A 46 0.68 -10.35 7.91
CA CYS A 46 1.98 -9.75 7.62
C CYS A 46 2.64 -10.39 6.39
N LEU A 47 3.32 -9.57 5.58
CA LEU A 47 4.08 -10.05 4.42
C LEU A 47 5.41 -10.71 4.79
N GLY A 48 5.90 -10.50 6.02
CA GLY A 48 7.23 -10.90 6.47
C GLY A 48 8.35 -10.07 5.83
N TRP A 49 8.38 -9.97 4.51
CA TRP A 49 9.36 -9.19 3.73
C TRP A 49 8.68 -8.39 2.61
N PRO A 50 8.09 -7.22 2.89
CA PRO A 50 7.44 -6.38 1.87
C PRO A 50 8.43 -5.98 0.76
N ARG A 51 7.98 -5.97 -0.50
CA ARG A 51 8.78 -5.55 -1.69
C ARG A 51 8.03 -4.59 -2.62
N GLY A 52 6.99 -3.95 -2.11
CA GLY A 52 6.06 -3.13 -2.88
C GLY A 52 4.94 -3.95 -3.53
N SER A 53 4.00 -3.27 -4.17
CA SER A 53 2.82 -3.88 -4.80
C SER A 53 3.11 -4.68 -6.07
N GLN A 54 4.25 -4.45 -6.73
CA GLN A 54 4.55 -5.11 -8.01
C GLN A 54 4.60 -6.64 -7.92
N VAL A 55 4.85 -7.19 -6.74
CA VAL A 55 4.93 -8.64 -6.50
C VAL A 55 3.64 -9.24 -5.92
N LEU A 56 2.61 -8.42 -5.70
CA LEU A 56 1.32 -8.84 -5.16
C LEU A 56 0.24 -8.77 -6.23
N SER A 57 -0.77 -9.64 -6.11
CA SER A 57 -2.01 -9.50 -6.85
C SER A 57 -2.85 -8.33 -6.31
N ARG A 58 -3.75 -7.81 -7.15
CA ARG A 58 -4.73 -6.80 -6.73
C ARG A 58 -5.56 -7.27 -5.52
N ALA A 59 -5.97 -8.54 -5.52
CA ALA A 59 -6.76 -9.12 -4.44
C ALA A 59 -5.99 -9.10 -3.11
N GLU A 60 -4.71 -9.51 -3.11
CA GLU A 60 -3.88 -9.50 -1.90
C GLU A 60 -3.68 -8.09 -1.33
N ILE A 61 -3.53 -7.09 -2.20
CA ILE A 61 -3.38 -5.67 -1.80
C ILE A 61 -4.67 -5.16 -1.17
N VAL A 62 -5.83 -5.43 -1.78
CA VAL A 62 -7.13 -5.01 -1.25
C VAL A 62 -7.43 -5.69 0.08
N GLU A 63 -7.18 -7.00 0.19
CA GLU A 63 -7.38 -7.76 1.42
C GLU A 63 -6.52 -7.22 2.57
N ARG A 64 -5.20 -7.08 2.35
CA ARG A 64 -4.25 -6.60 3.38
C ARG A 64 -4.37 -5.10 3.65
N GLY A 65 -4.77 -4.34 2.64
CA GLY A 65 -5.04 -2.90 2.70
C GLY A 65 -6.42 -2.54 3.29
N ARG A 66 -7.15 -3.51 3.87
CA ARG A 66 -8.47 -3.31 4.48
C ARG A 66 -9.50 -2.71 3.51
N GLY A 67 -9.53 -3.21 2.28
CA GLY A 67 -10.44 -2.79 1.22
C GLY A 67 -9.98 -1.55 0.45
N LEU A 68 -8.82 -0.98 0.80
CA LEU A 68 -8.34 0.27 0.21
C LEU A 68 -7.14 0.02 -0.70
N ILE A 69 -7.14 0.73 -1.82
CA ILE A 69 -6.02 0.77 -2.75
C ILE A 69 -5.81 2.20 -3.25
N ASN A 70 -4.56 2.65 -3.29
CA ASN A 70 -4.24 3.93 -3.90
C ASN A 70 -4.50 3.87 -5.41
N THR A 71 -5.14 4.92 -5.96
CA THR A 71 -5.44 5.02 -7.39
C THR A 71 -4.19 4.87 -8.26
N HIS A 72 -3.05 5.42 -7.85
CA HIS A 72 -1.78 5.27 -8.57
C HIS A 72 -1.34 3.81 -8.65
N ILE A 73 -1.40 3.07 -7.54
CA ILE A 73 -1.09 1.63 -7.51
C ILE A 73 -2.08 0.84 -8.35
N SER A 74 -3.37 1.20 -8.31
CA SER A 74 -4.37 0.59 -9.19
C SER A 74 -4.01 0.74 -10.67
N ILE A 75 -3.60 1.94 -11.10
CA ILE A 75 -3.18 2.18 -12.50
C ILE A 75 -1.94 1.36 -12.85
N LEU A 76 -0.96 1.25 -11.95
CA LEU A 76 0.25 0.46 -12.19
C LEU A 76 -0.05 -1.04 -12.29
N LEU A 77 -0.95 -1.57 -11.46
CA LEU A 77 -1.43 -2.94 -11.58
C LEU A 77 -2.12 -3.16 -12.92
N ASP A 78 -2.99 -2.23 -13.35
CA ASP A 78 -3.67 -2.36 -14.65
C ASP A 78 -2.68 -2.38 -15.81
N ARG A 79 -1.62 -1.58 -15.76
CA ARG A 79 -0.55 -1.60 -16.79
C ARG A 79 0.26 -2.90 -16.77
N ARG A 80 0.57 -3.42 -15.58
CA ARG A 80 1.30 -4.70 -15.42
C ARG A 80 0.47 -5.87 -15.93
N ASP A 81 -0.80 -5.91 -15.55
CA ASP A 81 -1.68 -7.07 -15.76
C ASP A 81 -2.38 -7.00 -17.14
N ASN A 82 -2.55 -5.81 -17.71
CA ASN A 82 -3.16 -5.58 -19.03
C ASN A 82 -2.27 -4.68 -19.93
N PRO A 83 -1.11 -5.15 -20.40
CA PRO A 83 -0.13 -4.33 -21.14
C PRO A 83 -0.56 -3.90 -22.56
N ARG A 84 -1.81 -4.19 -22.97
CA ARG A 84 -2.34 -3.91 -24.31
C ARG A 84 -3.43 -2.82 -24.34
N ASN A 85 -3.69 -2.15 -23.23
CA ASN A 85 -4.56 -0.97 -23.13
C ASN A 85 -3.76 0.33 -23.04
#